data_AF-A0A933FMK1-F1
#
_entry.id   AF-A0A933FMK1-F1
#
_cell.length_a   1.000
_cell.length_b   1.000
_cell.length_c   1.000
_cell.angle_alpha   90.00
_cell.angle_beta   90.00
_cell.angle_gamma   90.00
#
_symmetry.space_group_name_H-M   'P 1'
#
loop_
_entity.id
_entity.type
_entity.pdbx_description
1 polymer ?
#
loop_
_entity_poly.entity_id
_entity_poly.type
_entity_poly.pdbx_seq_one_letter_code
_entity_poly.pdbx_strand_id
1 'polypeptide(L)'
;MANRSVFILATVMMLLFFLVSNYDRFFFTVHFLESLMYLVILLLLYYGLEEWAYVMSFVTPLVWIVLTLLSGTSLMGLRALAQAVREQRVAFPAEFLSGVILVAGIALMGASGRAFKREVWGRREALRTAVLGTALVGVYYAILIVALLRLSRPQG
;
A
#
# COMPACT_ATOMS: atom_id res chain seq x y z
N MET A 1 8.15 -9.71 -18.98
CA MET A 1 9.35 -9.26 -18.24
C MET A 1 8.80 -8.24 -17.28
N ALA A 2 8.69 -8.59 -16.00
CA ALA A 2 8.02 -7.78 -15.00
C ALA A 2 8.48 -6.31 -15.10
N ASN A 3 7.52 -5.39 -15.13
CA ASN A 3 7.84 -3.98 -15.26
C ASN A 3 8.76 -3.55 -14.11
N ARG A 4 10.03 -3.28 -14.43
CA ARG A 4 11.10 -2.98 -13.47
C ARG A 4 10.71 -1.86 -12.51
N SER A 5 9.94 -0.88 -12.99
CA SER A 5 9.47 0.23 -12.17
C SER A 5 8.49 -0.23 -11.09
N VAL A 6 7.54 -1.12 -11.44
CA VAL A 6 6.56 -1.67 -10.49
C VAL A 6 7.25 -2.54 -9.46
N PHE A 7 8.21 -3.37 -9.88
CA PHE A 7 8.98 -4.21 -8.95
C PHE A 7 9.78 -3.36 -7.94
N ILE A 8 10.48 -2.33 -8.41
CA ILE A 8 11.24 -1.42 -7.54
C ILE A 8 10.30 -0.69 -6.58
N LEU A 9 9.21 -0.13 -7.07
CA LEU A 9 8.25 0.60 -6.25
C LEU A 9 7.56 -0.30 -5.22
N ALA A 10 7.19 -1.53 -5.59
CA ALA A 10 6.65 -2.51 -4.65
C ALA A 10 7.67 -2.90 -3.56
N THR A 11 8.95 -3.05 -3.93
CA THR A 11 10.03 -3.28 -2.97
C THR A 11 10.20 -2.11 -2.01
N VAL A 12 10.19 -0.88 -2.53
CA VAL A 12 10.26 0.34 -1.71
C VAL A 12 9.08 0.41 -0.75
N MET A 13 7.86 0.15 -1.22
CA MET A 13 6.66 0.14 -0.38
C MET A 13 6.74 -0.92 0.72
N MET A 14 7.18 -2.14 0.40
CA MET A 14 7.41 -3.20 1.39
C MET A 14 8.36 -2.74 2.50
N LEU A 15 9.52 -2.17 2.11
CA LEU A 15 10.52 -1.70 3.06
C LEU A 15 10.03 -0.51 3.88
N LEU A 16 9.29 0.43 3.27
CA LEU A 16 8.74 1.59 3.98
C LEU A 16 7.70 1.16 5.01
N PHE A 17 6.78 0.26 4.66
CA PHE A 17 5.78 -0.25 5.62
C PHE A 17 6.40 -1.08 6.73
N PHE A 18 7.40 -1.90 6.41
CA PHE A 18 8.18 -2.62 7.41
C PHE A 18 8.96 -1.66 8.32
N LEU A 19 9.50 -0.56 7.79
CA LEU A 19 10.19 0.44 8.58
C LEU A 19 9.22 1.20 9.50
N VAL A 20 8.06 1.63 8.98
CA VAL A 20 7.01 2.30 9.76
C VAL A 20 6.48 1.41 10.87
N SER A 21 6.32 0.10 10.64
CA SER A 21 5.87 -0.80 11.70
C SER A 21 6.79 -0.76 12.93
N ASN A 22 8.10 -0.54 12.74
CA ASN A 22 9.04 -0.44 13.87
C ASN A 22 8.88 0.85 14.69
N TYR A 23 8.29 1.91 14.11
CA TYR A 23 8.10 3.19 14.79
C TYR A 23 6.71 3.32 15.43
N ASP A 24 5.68 2.72 14.85
CA ASP A 24 4.31 2.78 15.36
C ASP A 24 3.93 1.48 16.08
N ARG A 25 4.06 1.48 17.42
CA ARG A 25 3.69 0.30 18.24
C ARG A 25 2.20 0.02 18.27
N PHE A 26 1.34 1.02 18.08
CA PHE A 26 -0.11 0.83 18.11
C PHE A 26 -0.62 0.21 16.81
N PHE A 27 0.02 0.55 15.69
CA PHE A 27 -0.32 0.04 14.36
C PHE A 27 0.71 -0.93 13.78
N PHE A 28 1.64 -1.43 14.61
CA PHE A 28 2.68 -2.39 14.20
C PHE A 28 2.10 -3.51 13.34
N THR A 29 1.07 -4.19 13.85
CA THR A 29 0.45 -5.34 13.18
C THR A 29 -0.12 -4.97 11.82
N VAL A 30 -0.71 -3.78 11.69
CA VAL A 30 -1.30 -3.29 10.44
C VAL A 30 -0.21 -3.03 9.42
N HIS A 31 0.80 -2.22 9.78
CA HIS A 31 1.89 -1.89 8.87
C HIS A 31 2.75 -3.10 8.49
N PHE A 32 2.93 -4.05 9.42
CA PHE A 32 3.62 -5.30 9.14
C PHE A 32 2.84 -6.16 8.15
N LEU A 33 1.53 -6.35 8.38
CA LEU A 33 0.66 -7.09 7.46
C LEU A 33 0.61 -6.42 6.07
N GLU A 34 0.64 -5.10 6.03
CA GLU A 34 0.73 -4.32 4.79
C GLU A 34 2.04 -4.56 4.04
N SER A 35 3.17 -4.67 4.74
CA SER A 35 4.45 -5.07 4.13
C SER A 35 4.38 -6.46 3.49
N LEU A 36 3.67 -7.42 4.11
CA LEU A 36 3.46 -8.75 3.55
C LEU A 36 2.62 -8.72 2.27
N MET A 37 1.65 -7.80 2.15
CA MET A 37 0.91 -7.63 0.90
C MET A 37 1.84 -7.24 -0.26
N TYR A 38 2.80 -6.33 -0.02
CA TYR A 38 3.81 -5.98 -1.02
C TYR A 38 4.76 -7.13 -1.31
N LEU A 39 5.08 -7.98 -0.34
CA LEU A 39 5.81 -9.22 -0.58
C LEU A 39 5.03 -10.17 -1.52
N VAL A 40 3.72 -10.35 -1.29
CA VAL A 40 2.87 -11.15 -2.20
C VAL A 40 2.89 -10.58 -3.61
N ILE A 41 2.78 -9.25 -3.75
CA ILE A 41 2.90 -8.56 -5.04
C ILE A 41 4.24 -8.88 -5.73
N LEU A 42 5.35 -8.84 -4.99
CA LEU A 42 6.68 -9.17 -5.54
C LEU A 42 6.77 -10.63 -5.99
N LEU A 43 6.18 -11.55 -5.22
CA LEU A 43 6.10 -12.96 -5.61
C LEU A 43 5.28 -13.14 -6.88
N LEU A 44 4.14 -12.47 -7.00
CA LEU A 44 3.32 -12.50 -8.21
C LEU A 44 4.10 -11.99 -9.44
N LEU A 45 4.86 -10.90 -9.30
CA LEU A 45 5.75 -10.42 -10.37
C LEU A 45 6.83 -11.44 -10.72
N TYR A 46 7.43 -12.09 -9.71
CA TYR A 46 8.48 -13.09 -9.91
C TYR A 46 7.97 -14.34 -10.62
N TYR A 47 6.77 -14.82 -10.28
CA TYR A 47 6.13 -15.98 -10.91
C TYR A 47 5.46 -15.67 -12.26
N GLY A 48 5.58 -14.44 -12.77
CA GLY A 48 5.00 -14.04 -14.06
C GLY A 48 3.48 -13.81 -14.04
N LEU A 49 2.87 -13.70 -12.85
CA LEU A 49 1.47 -13.33 -12.64
C LEU A 49 1.30 -11.80 -12.66
N GLU A 50 1.82 -11.17 -13.72
CA GLU A 50 1.91 -9.71 -13.88
C GLU A 50 0.53 -9.03 -13.79
N GLU A 51 -0.52 -9.68 -14.32
CA GLU A 51 -1.90 -9.17 -14.28
C GLU A 51 -2.41 -8.95 -12.85
N TRP A 52 -2.20 -9.95 -11.98
CA TRP A 52 -2.60 -9.89 -10.58
C TRP A 52 -1.75 -8.89 -9.81
N ALA A 53 -0.44 -8.91 -10.06
CA ALA A 53 0.49 -8.00 -9.42
C ALA A 53 0.15 -6.54 -9.71
N TYR A 54 -0.19 -6.18 -10.95
CA TYR A 54 -0.51 -4.80 -11.31
C TYR A 54 -1.83 -4.33 -10.69
N VAL A 55 -2.85 -5.19 -10.65
CA VAL A 55 -4.13 -4.87 -9.99
C VAL A 55 -3.91 -4.67 -8.49
N MET A 56 -3.23 -5.60 -7.82
CA MET A 56 -2.96 -5.48 -6.39
C MET A 56 -2.08 -4.28 -6.06
N SER A 57 -1.04 -4.02 -6.85
CA SER A 57 -0.16 -2.85 -6.70
C SER A 57 -0.89 -1.52 -6.87
N PHE A 58 -2.02 -1.50 -7.59
CA PHE A 58 -2.87 -0.33 -7.72
C PHE A 58 -3.86 -0.22 -6.54
N VAL A 59 -4.53 -1.31 -6.20
CA VAL A 59 -5.63 -1.30 -5.22
C VAL A 59 -5.12 -1.19 -3.79
N THR A 60 -4.03 -1.87 -3.43
CA THR A 60 -3.47 -1.84 -2.07
C THR A 60 -3.17 -0.42 -1.59
N PRO A 61 -2.33 0.38 -2.27
CA PRO A 61 -2.10 1.77 -1.87
C PRO A 61 -3.35 2.65 -1.95
N LEU A 62 -4.27 2.39 -2.90
CA LEU A 62 -5.54 3.11 -2.98
C LEU A 62 -6.37 2.92 -1.71
N VAL A 63 -6.54 1.67 -1.26
CA VAL A 63 -7.30 1.35 -0.05
C VAL A 63 -6.64 1.98 1.17
N TRP A 64 -5.31 1.87 1.30
CA TRP A 64 -4.58 2.52 2.39
C TRP A 64 -4.77 4.05 2.42
N ILE A 65 -4.68 4.72 1.26
CA ILE A 65 -4.92 6.16 1.17
C ILE A 65 -6.36 6.51 1.58
N VAL A 66 -7.35 5.73 1.15
CA VAL A 66 -8.75 5.94 1.55
C VAL A 66 -8.92 5.76 3.06
N LEU A 67 -8.32 4.72 3.65
CA LEU A 67 -8.39 4.49 5.08
C LEU A 67 -7.73 5.61 5.89
N THR A 68 -6.56 6.07 5.47
CA THR A 68 -5.84 7.19 6.13
C THR A 68 -6.57 8.53 5.98
N LEU A 69 -7.32 8.73 4.89
CA LEU A 69 -8.22 9.88 4.73
C LEU A 69 -9.42 9.78 5.68
N LEU A 70 -10.06 8.62 5.79
CA LEU A 70 -11.20 8.39 6.68
C LEU A 70 -10.81 8.50 8.16
N SER A 71 -9.60 8.09 8.53
CA SER A 71 -9.07 8.26 9.90
C SER A 71 -8.54 9.66 10.18
N GLY A 72 -8.45 10.54 9.17
CA GLY A 72 -7.89 11.89 9.30
C GLY A 72 -6.38 11.97 9.50
N THR A 73 -5.66 10.84 9.40
CA THR A 73 -4.21 10.76 9.62
C THR A 73 -3.39 11.14 8.38
N SER A 74 -3.98 11.10 7.19
CA SER A 74 -3.32 11.50 5.93
C SER A 74 -2.86 12.97 5.94
N LEU A 75 -3.62 13.86 6.59
CA LEU A 75 -3.26 15.27 6.71
C LEU A 75 -2.03 15.50 7.61
N MET A 76 -1.83 14.63 8.61
CA MET A 76 -0.68 14.71 9.52
C MET A 76 0.60 14.30 8.79
N GLY A 77 0.58 13.19 8.05
CA GLY A 77 1.73 12.74 7.25
C GLY A 77 2.14 13.74 6.15
N LEU A 78 1.18 14.37 5.47
CA LEU A 78 1.46 15.40 4.46
C LEU A 78 2.05 16.68 5.08
N ARG A 79 1.59 17.08 6.28
CA ARG A 79 2.16 18.23 7.01
C ARG A 79 3.59 17.95 7.48
N ALA A 80 3.87 16.75 7.98
CA ALA A 80 5.21 16.34 8.39
C ALA A 80 6.19 16.30 7.20
N LEU A 81 5.75 15.83 6.04
CA LEU A 81 6.50 15.91 4.79
C LEU A 81 6.79 17.36 4.38
N ALA A 82 5.78 18.23 4.42
CA ALA A 82 5.94 19.64 4.07
C ALA A 82 6.89 20.39 5.04
N GLN A 83 6.92 20.01 6.32
CA GLN A 83 7.85 20.52 7.31
C GLN A 83 9.29 20.03 7.07
N ALA A 84 9.46 18.75 6.69
CA ALA A 84 10.77 18.19 6.34
C ALA A 84 11.38 18.88 5.10
N VAL A 85 10.56 19.19 4.09
CA VAL A 85 10.98 19.94 2.89
C VAL A 85 11.36 21.39 3.23
N ARG A 86 10.85 21.95 4.34
CA ARG A 86 11.16 23.30 4.83
C ARG A 86 12.27 23.33 5.88
N GLU A 87 13.06 22.27 6.03
CA GLU A 87 14.16 22.13 7.00
C GLU A 87 13.74 22.35 8.47
N GLN A 88 12.45 22.21 8.79
CA GLN A 88 11.99 22.22 10.18
C GLN A 88 12.18 20.84 10.80
N ARG A 89 12.61 20.79 12.08
CA ARG A 89 12.79 19.54 12.83
C ARG A 89 11.53 18.68 12.75
N VAL A 90 11.64 17.53 12.10
CA VAL A 90 10.59 16.51 12.07
C VAL A 90 10.43 15.95 13.49
N ALA A 91 9.32 16.28 14.14
CA ALA A 91 9.07 15.85 15.51
C ALA A 91 8.76 14.34 15.62
N PHE A 92 8.25 13.72 14.53
CA PHE A 92 7.82 12.32 14.52
C PHE A 92 8.26 11.57 13.24
N PRO A 93 9.21 10.62 13.34
CA PRO A 93 9.70 9.84 12.19
C PRO A 93 8.61 9.05 11.44
N ALA A 94 7.60 8.57 12.18
CA ALA A 94 6.48 7.82 11.61
C ALA A 94 5.62 8.66 10.65
N GLU A 95 5.39 9.94 10.97
CA GLU A 95 4.59 10.84 10.15
C GLU A 95 5.32 11.18 8.84
N PHE A 96 6.63 11.40 8.90
CA PHE A 96 7.46 11.61 7.71
C PHE A 96 7.44 10.38 6.79
N LEU A 97 7.65 9.18 7.35
CA LEU A 97 7.60 7.94 6.58
C LEU A 97 6.22 7.70 5.97
N SER A 98 5.13 7.99 6.70
CA SER A 98 3.77 7.91 6.16
C SER A 98 3.58 8.83 4.95
N GLY A 99 4.21 10.01 4.96
CA GLY A 99 4.23 10.88 3.81
C GLY A 99 5.00 10.30 2.61
N VAL A 100 6.19 9.73 2.86
CA VAL A 100 6.98 9.07 1.81
C VAL A 100 6.22 7.88 1.21
N ILE A 101 5.53 7.09 2.05
CA ILE A 101 4.64 6.00 1.62
C ILE A 101 3.54 6.52 0.72
N LEU A 102 2.93 7.66 1.04
CA LEU A 102 1.86 8.24 0.22
C LEU A 102 2.37 8.62 -1.18
N VAL A 103 3.53 9.28 -1.27
CA VAL A 103 4.14 9.64 -2.57
C VAL A 103 4.54 8.39 -3.36
N ALA A 104 5.17 7.42 -2.69
CA ALA A 104 5.58 6.16 -3.31
C ALA A 104 4.36 5.33 -3.75
N GLY A 105 3.28 5.34 -2.99
CA GLY A 105 2.00 4.70 -3.30
C GLY A 105 1.35 5.29 -4.55
N ILE A 106 1.29 6.62 -4.68
CA ILE A 106 0.80 7.29 -5.88
C ILE A 106 1.66 6.93 -7.10
N ALA A 107 2.98 6.93 -6.94
CA ALA A 107 3.91 6.53 -8.00
C ALA A 107 3.69 5.06 -8.42
N LEU A 108 3.50 4.16 -7.47
CA LEU A 108 3.21 2.74 -7.72
C LEU A 108 1.86 2.55 -8.43
N MET A 109 0.82 3.28 -8.02
CA MET A 109 -0.48 3.27 -8.69
C MET A 109 -0.35 3.73 -10.14
N GLY A 110 0.34 4.84 -10.38
CA GLY A 110 0.56 5.36 -11.74
C GLY A 110 1.42 4.44 -12.62
N ALA A 111 2.41 3.77 -12.04
CA ALA A 111 3.22 2.78 -12.75
C ALA A 111 2.40 1.52 -13.08
N SER A 112 1.66 1.00 -12.10
CA SER A 112 0.87 -0.23 -12.22
C SER A 112 -0.31 -0.06 -13.17
N GLY A 113 -1.01 1.07 -13.12
CA GLY A 113 -2.10 1.38 -14.05
C GLY A 113 -1.61 1.52 -15.49
N ARG A 114 -0.44 2.14 -15.71
CA ARG A 114 0.18 2.21 -17.04
C ARG A 114 0.62 0.84 -17.54
N ALA A 115 1.23 0.02 -16.68
CA ALA A 115 1.64 -1.35 -17.01
C ALA A 115 0.42 -2.22 -17.36
N PHE A 116 -0.62 -2.19 -16.53
CA PHE A 116 -1.86 -2.92 -16.75
C PHE A 116 -2.53 -2.53 -18.08
N LYS A 117 -2.61 -1.22 -18.38
CA LYS A 117 -3.20 -0.75 -19.65
C LYS A 117 -2.40 -1.23 -20.88
N ARG A 118 -1.07 -1.26 -20.79
CA ARG A 118 -0.19 -1.64 -21.90
C ARG A 118 -0.14 -3.15 -22.12
N GLU A 119 -0.11 -3.93 -21.05
CA GLU A 119 0.22 -5.36 -21.12
C GLU A 119 -1.01 -6.26 -20.99
N VAL A 120 -2.08 -5.80 -20.34
CA VAL A 120 -3.20 -6.65 -19.90
C VAL A 120 -4.53 -6.29 -20.56
N TRP A 121 -4.76 -5.01 -20.90
CA TRP A 121 -6.07 -4.51 -21.37
C TRP A 121 -6.63 -5.19 -22.64
N GLY A 122 -5.78 -5.84 -23.44
CA GLY A 122 -6.20 -6.59 -24.64
C GLY A 122 -6.74 -8.00 -24.38
N ARG A 123 -6.66 -8.51 -23.14
CA ARG A 123 -7.07 -9.89 -22.81
C ARG A 123 -8.51 -9.91 -22.28
N ARG A 124 -9.30 -10.88 -22.74
CA ARG A 124 -10.69 -11.09 -22.30
C ARG A 124 -10.81 -11.36 -20.80
N GLU A 125 -9.73 -11.85 -20.18
CA GLU A 125 -9.65 -12.16 -18.75
C GLU A 125 -9.24 -10.97 -17.88
N ALA A 126 -8.78 -9.86 -18.48
CA ALA A 126 -8.27 -8.69 -17.76
C ALA A 126 -9.29 -8.10 -16.77
N LEU A 127 -10.56 -8.01 -17.18
CA LEU A 127 -11.66 -7.54 -16.33
C LEU A 127 -11.93 -8.49 -15.17
N ARG A 128 -11.88 -9.80 -15.41
CA ARG A 128 -12.08 -10.80 -14.37
C ARG A 128 -10.95 -10.75 -13.35
N THR A 129 -9.70 -10.65 -13.80
CA THR A 129 -8.53 -10.49 -12.93
C THR A 129 -8.58 -9.18 -12.16
N ALA A 130 -9.01 -8.08 -12.78
CA ALA A 130 -9.18 -6.79 -12.11
C ALA A 130 -10.24 -6.85 -11.01
N VAL A 131 -11.41 -7.43 -11.28
CA VAL A 131 -12.49 -7.57 -10.29
C VAL A 131 -12.07 -8.51 -9.16
N LEU A 132 -11.51 -9.67 -9.48
CA LEU A 132 -11.07 -10.65 -8.46
C LEU A 132 -9.90 -10.12 -7.63
N GLY A 133 -8.91 -9.48 -8.25
CA GLY A 133 -7.78 -8.88 -7.54
C GLY A 133 -8.24 -7.76 -6.61
N THR A 134 -9.13 -6.88 -7.08
CA THR A 134 -9.72 -5.83 -6.25
C THR A 134 -10.53 -6.42 -5.09
N ALA A 135 -11.34 -7.44 -5.36
CA ALA A 135 -12.13 -8.12 -4.33
C ALA A 135 -11.24 -8.80 -3.28
N LEU A 136 -10.13 -9.43 -3.70
CA LEU A 136 -9.21 -10.10 -2.79
C LEU A 136 -8.51 -9.10 -1.86
N VAL A 137 -8.03 -7.98 -2.40
CA VAL A 137 -7.48 -6.89 -1.57
C VAL A 137 -8.57 -6.31 -0.65
N GLY A 138 -9.78 -6.10 -1.16
CA GLY A 138 -10.91 -5.59 -0.37
C GLY A 138 -11.27 -6.50 0.81
N VAL A 139 -11.37 -7.81 0.58
CA VAL A 139 -11.62 -8.81 1.64
C VAL A 139 -10.49 -8.81 2.66
N TYR A 140 -9.23 -8.76 2.21
CA TYR A 140 -8.08 -8.69 3.08
C TYR A 140 -8.13 -7.49 4.03
N TYR A 141 -8.39 -6.28 3.50
CA TYR A 141 -8.51 -5.08 4.33
C TYR A 141 -9.78 -5.10 5.21
N ALA A 142 -10.89 -5.67 4.74
CA ALA A 142 -12.08 -5.83 5.58
C ALA A 142 -11.80 -6.72 6.80
N ILE A 143 -11.06 -7.82 6.60
CA ILE A 143 -10.63 -8.69 7.70
C ILE A 143 -9.70 -7.94 8.64
N LEU A 144 -8.72 -7.19 8.13
CA LEU A 144 -7.82 -6.37 8.95
C LEU A 144 -8.58 -5.38 9.82
N ILE A 145 -9.54 -4.65 9.24
CA ILE A 145 -10.35 -3.65 9.97
C ILE A 145 -11.19 -4.33 11.06
N VAL A 146 -11.86 -5.44 10.72
CA VAL A 146 -12.67 -6.18 11.70
C VAL A 146 -11.79 -6.75 12.82
N ALA A 147 -10.60 -7.28 12.51
CA ALA A 147 -9.65 -7.78 13.49
C ALA A 147 -9.17 -6.65 14.42
N LEU A 148 -8.83 -5.49 13.87
CA LEU A 148 -8.44 -4.31 14.63
C LEU A 148 -9.55 -3.87 15.59
N LEU A 149 -10.78 -3.73 15.08
CA LEU A 149 -11.95 -3.34 15.88
C LEU A 149 -12.24 -4.33 17.02
N ARG A 150 -12.00 -5.63 16.80
CA ARG A 150 -12.13 -6.65 17.84
C ARG A 150 -11.06 -6.52 18.91
N LEU A 151 -9.81 -6.26 18.52
CA LEU A 151 -8.69 -6.04 19.46
C LEU A 151 -8.85 -4.74 20.28
N SER A 152 -9.51 -3.73 19.72
CA SER A 152 -9.76 -2.45 20.40
C SER A 152 -10.96 -2.46 21.36
N ARG A 153 -11.78 -3.52 21.38
CA ARG A 153 -12.86 -3.63 22.38
C ARG A 153 -12.25 -3.97 23.74
N PRO A 154 -12.46 -3.15 24.78
CA PRO A 154 -11.98 -3.48 26.12
C PRO A 154 -12.62 -4.81 26.54
N GLN A 155 -11.78 -5.77 26.95
CA GLN A 155 -12.25 -6.94 27.68
C GLN A 155 -12.76 -6.41 29.02
N GLY A 156 -14.08 -6.47 29.21
CA GLY A 156 -14.74 -6.10 30.47
C GLY A 156 -14.36 -7.03 31.60
#